data_AF-A0A2X3C4J8-F1
#
_entry.id   AF-A0A2X3C4J8-F1
#
_cell.length_a   1.000
_cell.length_b   1.000
_cell.length_c   1.000
_cell.angle_alpha   90.00
_cell.angle_beta   90.00
_cell.angle_gamma   90.00
#
_symmetry.space_group_name_H-M   'P 1'
#
loop_
_entity.id
_entity.type
_entity.pdbx_description
1 polymer ?
#
loop_
_entity_poly.entity_id
_entity_poly.type
_entity_poly.pdbx_seq_one_letter_code
_entity_poly.pdbx_strand_id
1 'polypeptide(L)'
;MGRLSPLCGAGIAGATGTSCGITYLLGGDLENINYCINNMISDLSGMICDGAKETCALKIATGTNAAIQCANLAINGISATANDGIVAKDVEETIESIETLIQNGFKNVDDTILNIMLEKKKNNK
;
A
#
# COMPACT_ATOMS: atom_id res chain seq x y z
N MET A 1 -17.73 -4.49 14.04
CA MET A 1 -17.24 -5.13 12.82
C MET A 1 -16.90 -4.03 11.84
N GLY A 2 -15.60 -3.76 11.64
CA GLY A 2 -15.15 -2.70 10.73
C GLY A 2 -15.52 -3.02 9.30
N ARG A 3 -15.80 -1.99 8.50
CA ARG A 3 -16.05 -2.12 7.05
C ARG A 3 -14.86 -2.87 6.46
N LEU A 4 -15.11 -3.97 5.75
CA LEU A 4 -14.07 -4.67 4.99
C LEU A 4 -13.51 -3.63 4.00
N SER A 5 -12.20 -3.42 4.04
CA SER A 5 -11.53 -2.65 3.00
C SER A 5 -10.92 -3.66 2.04
N PRO A 6 -11.16 -3.53 0.72
CA PRO A 6 -10.53 -4.38 -0.28
C PRO A 6 -9.03 -4.13 -0.38
N LEU A 7 -8.49 -3.12 0.32
CA LEU A 7 -7.09 -2.78 0.37
C LEU A 7 -6.39 -3.35 1.61
N CYS A 8 -5.17 -3.87 1.45
CA CYS A 8 -4.39 -4.44 2.52
C CYS A 8 -3.75 -3.36 3.40
N GLY A 9 -4.48 -2.89 4.42
CA GLY A 9 -3.96 -1.90 5.37
C GLY A 9 -2.67 -2.36 6.08
N ALA A 10 -2.62 -3.62 6.51
CA ALA A 10 -1.42 -4.16 7.16
C ALA A 10 -0.20 -4.21 6.22
N GLY A 11 -0.42 -4.54 4.95
CA GLY A 11 0.64 -4.63 3.95
C GLY A 11 1.11 -3.25 3.45
N ILE A 12 0.18 -2.32 3.22
CA ILE A 12 0.49 -0.99 2.69
C ILE A 12 0.86 -0.03 3.83
N ALA A 13 -0.09 0.31 4.70
CA ALA A 13 0.15 1.30 5.75
C ALA A 13 1.24 0.86 6.74
N GLY A 14 1.25 -0.44 7.09
CA GLY A 14 2.30 -1.00 7.95
C GLY A 14 3.69 -0.93 7.32
N ALA A 15 3.82 -1.27 6.03
CA ALA A 15 5.08 -1.15 5.30
C ALA A 15 5.50 0.32 5.13
N THR A 16 4.57 1.22 4.78
CA THR A 16 4.85 2.66 4.64
C THR A 16 5.38 3.24 5.94
N GLY A 17 4.72 2.97 7.07
CA GLY A 17 5.20 3.40 8.38
C GLY A 17 6.57 2.82 8.74
N THR A 18 6.82 1.55 8.41
CA THR A 18 8.13 0.91 8.58
C THR A 18 9.21 1.62 7.74
N SER A 19 8.90 1.92 6.47
CA SER A 19 9.80 2.60 5.55
C SER A 19 10.16 4.01 6.04
N CYS A 20 9.18 4.75 6.57
CA CYS A 20 9.41 6.07 7.18
C CYS A 20 10.30 5.96 8.42
N GLY A 21 10.06 4.97 9.27
CA GLY A 21 10.90 4.70 10.43
C GLY A 21 12.35 4.35 10.07
N ILE A 22 12.55 3.51 9.03
CA ILE A 22 13.89 3.19 8.51
C ILE A 22 14.56 4.47 7.98
N THR A 23 13.85 5.25 7.16
CA THR A 23 14.34 6.53 6.61
C THR A 23 14.80 7.47 7.72
N TYR A 24 13.99 7.62 8.77
CA TYR A 24 14.34 8.43 9.93
C TYR A 24 15.61 7.93 10.65
N LEU A 25 15.71 6.61 10.89
CA LEU A 25 16.89 6.01 11.52
C LEU A 25 18.16 6.13 10.70
N LEU A 26 18.04 6.22 9.36
CA LEU A 26 19.15 6.49 8.45
C LEU A 26 19.57 7.98 8.41
N GLY A 27 18.94 8.83 9.21
CA GLY A 27 19.25 10.26 9.29
C GLY A 27 18.47 11.13 8.30
N GLY A 28 17.41 10.59 7.69
CA GLY A 28 16.54 11.34 6.80
C GLY A 28 15.71 12.38 7.52
N ASP A 29 15.42 13.47 6.83
CA ASP A 29 14.55 14.55 7.32
C ASP A 29 13.10 14.36 6.86
N LEU A 30 12.27 15.37 7.10
CA LEU A 30 10.86 15.35 6.71
C LEU A 30 10.68 15.25 5.19
N GLU A 31 11.56 15.84 4.40
CA GLU A 31 11.50 15.75 2.94
C GLU A 31 11.77 14.32 2.49
N ASN A 32 12.78 13.65 3.06
CA ASN A 32 13.01 12.23 2.80
C ASN A 32 11.81 11.36 3.23
N ILE A 33 11.18 11.66 4.36
CA ILE A 33 9.97 10.94 4.79
C ILE A 33 8.83 11.13 3.77
N ASN A 34 8.64 12.34 3.24
CA ASN A 34 7.64 12.58 2.21
C ASN A 34 7.93 11.80 0.92
N TYR A 35 9.19 11.78 0.48
CA TYR A 35 9.63 10.96 -0.67
C TYR A 35 9.35 9.48 -0.44
N CYS A 36 9.63 9.01 0.78
CA CYS A 36 9.36 7.64 1.18
C CYS A 36 7.87 7.30 1.11
N ILE A 37 6.98 8.18 1.60
CA ILE A 37 5.52 7.97 1.54
C ILE A 37 5.05 7.87 0.09
N ASN A 38 5.45 8.81 -0.76
CA ASN A 38 5.09 8.80 -2.18
C ASN A 38 5.57 7.52 -2.89
N ASN A 39 6.83 7.13 -2.68
CA ASN A 39 7.38 5.88 -3.23
C ASN A 39 6.57 4.65 -2.79
N MET A 40 6.28 4.55 -1.49
CA MET A 40 5.55 3.40 -0.94
C MET A 40 4.12 3.32 -1.45
N ILE A 41 3.44 4.46 -1.58
CA ILE A 41 2.09 4.53 -2.15
C ILE A 41 2.14 4.12 -3.63
N SER A 42 3.08 4.66 -4.42
CA SER A 42 3.25 4.26 -5.82
C SER A 42 3.50 2.76 -5.99
N ASP A 43 4.32 2.17 -5.13
CA ASP A 43 4.71 0.76 -5.22
C ASP A 43 3.57 -0.18 -4.81
N LEU A 44 2.86 0.11 -3.70
CA LEU A 44 1.94 -0.86 -3.08
C LEU A 44 0.45 -0.51 -3.19
N SER A 45 0.08 0.61 -3.83
CA SER A 45 -1.31 1.12 -3.95
C SER A 45 -2.38 0.10 -4.36
N GLY A 46 -2.00 -0.98 -5.07
CA GLY A 46 -2.90 -2.03 -5.54
C GLY A 46 -2.98 -3.30 -4.67
N MET A 47 -2.31 -3.36 -3.51
CA MET A 47 -2.28 -4.57 -2.71
C MET A 47 -3.64 -4.85 -2.06
N ILE A 48 -4.33 -5.91 -2.52
CA ILE A 48 -5.69 -6.24 -2.04
C ILE A 48 -5.70 -7.01 -0.72
N CYS A 49 -6.78 -6.88 0.04
CA CYS A 49 -7.10 -7.67 1.23
C CYS A 49 -8.22 -8.67 0.93
N ASP A 50 -7.88 -9.96 0.90
CA ASP A 50 -8.80 -11.07 0.65
C ASP A 50 -9.02 -11.95 1.89
N GLY A 51 -8.56 -11.49 3.07
CA GLY A 51 -8.75 -12.19 4.35
C GLY A 51 -8.02 -13.54 4.45
N ALA A 52 -7.11 -13.86 3.54
CA ALA A 52 -6.40 -15.13 3.50
C ALA A 52 -5.22 -15.15 4.49
N LYS A 53 -5.27 -16.06 5.47
CA LYS A 53 -4.34 -16.09 6.63
C LYS A 53 -2.88 -16.29 6.23
N GLU A 54 -2.57 -17.32 5.46
CA GLU A 54 -1.19 -17.68 5.13
C GLU A 54 -0.58 -16.71 4.10
N THR A 55 -1.37 -16.23 3.14
CA THR A 55 -0.90 -15.29 2.12
C THR A 55 -0.70 -13.88 2.68
N CYS A 56 -1.24 -13.53 3.85
CA CYS A 56 -0.84 -12.32 4.57
C CYS A 56 0.67 -12.30 4.84
N ALA A 57 1.30 -13.43 5.18
CA ALA A 57 2.74 -13.47 5.41
C ALA A 57 3.53 -13.09 4.15
N LEU A 58 3.07 -13.51 2.97
CA LEU A 58 3.68 -13.13 1.69
C LEU A 58 3.54 -11.63 1.42
N LYS A 59 2.36 -11.06 1.66
CA LYS A 59 2.10 -9.61 1.50
C LYS A 59 2.95 -8.77 2.44
N ILE A 60 3.11 -9.20 3.69
CA ILE A 60 4.00 -8.55 4.66
C ILE A 60 5.46 -8.66 4.19
N ALA A 61 5.92 -9.83 3.74
CA ALA A 61 7.28 -9.98 3.22
C ALA A 61 7.57 -9.05 2.02
N THR A 62 6.64 -8.95 1.07
CA THR A 62 6.72 -8.00 -0.04
C THR A 62 6.77 -6.55 0.48
N GLY A 63 5.87 -6.19 1.40
CA GLY A 63 5.84 -4.85 1.99
C GLY A 63 7.13 -4.48 2.73
N THR A 64 7.73 -5.41 3.48
CA THR A 64 9.02 -5.18 4.14
C THR A 64 10.15 -4.95 3.14
N ASN A 65 10.20 -5.71 2.04
CA ASN A 65 11.21 -5.52 1.01
C ASN A 65 11.05 -4.15 0.30
N ALA A 66 9.80 -3.80 -0.03
CA ALA A 66 9.45 -2.48 -0.58
C ALA A 66 9.86 -1.35 0.38
N ALA A 67 9.61 -1.50 1.68
CA ALA A 67 10.00 -0.52 2.70
C ALA A 67 11.51 -0.27 2.73
N ILE A 68 12.33 -1.32 2.70
CA ILE A 68 13.78 -1.17 2.67
C ILE A 68 14.22 -0.48 1.36
N GLN A 69 13.62 -0.85 0.24
CA GLN A 69 13.92 -0.23 -1.06
C GLN A 69 13.55 1.25 -1.09
N CYS A 70 12.33 1.60 -0.70
CA CYS A 70 11.83 2.97 -0.73
C CYS A 70 12.55 3.89 0.26
N ALA A 71 12.92 3.39 1.44
CA ALA A 71 13.75 4.14 2.38
C ALA A 71 15.13 4.47 1.80
N ASN A 72 15.77 3.50 1.13
CA ASN A 72 17.05 3.73 0.46
C ASN A 72 16.91 4.75 -0.68
N LEU A 73 15.85 4.68 -1.48
CA LEU A 73 15.59 5.67 -2.54
C LEU A 73 15.38 7.06 -1.95
N ALA A 74 14.56 7.17 -0.90
CA ALA A 74 14.23 8.43 -0.26
C ALA A 74 15.45 9.12 0.35
N ILE A 75 16.34 8.38 1.02
CA ILE A 75 17.61 8.91 1.54
C ILE A 75 18.54 9.43 0.44
N ASN A 76 18.46 8.86 -0.75
CA ASN A 76 19.21 9.34 -1.91
C ASN A 76 18.47 10.45 -2.68
N GLY A 77 17.39 11.02 -2.12
CA GLY A 77 16.62 12.09 -2.74
C GLY A 77 15.78 11.65 -3.94
N ILE A 78 15.46 10.34 -4.04
CA ILE A 78 14.69 9.77 -5.15
C ILE A 78 13.26 9.52 -4.69
N SER A 79 12.30 10.12 -5.41
CA SER A 79 10.87 9.99 -5.17
C SER A 79 10.10 9.85 -6.49
N ALA A 80 8.99 9.11 -6.46
CA ALA A 80 7.90 9.33 -7.40
C ALA A 80 7.42 10.79 -7.29
N THR A 81 7.06 11.37 -8.43
CA THR A 81 6.76 12.80 -8.57
C THR A 81 5.32 13.02 -9.00
N ALA A 82 4.87 14.28 -8.99
CA ALA A 82 3.53 14.65 -9.46
C ALA A 82 3.27 14.35 -10.95
N ASN A 83 4.28 13.91 -11.71
CA ASN A 83 4.11 13.46 -13.10
C ASN A 83 3.81 11.94 -13.19
N ASP A 84 3.87 11.22 -12.08
CA ASP A 84 3.82 9.76 -12.02
C ASP A 84 2.46 9.28 -11.51
N GLY A 85 1.53 9.02 -12.43
CA GLY A 85 0.27 8.33 -12.13
C GLY A 85 -0.61 9.08 -11.11
N ILE A 86 -0.87 8.44 -9.97
CA ILE A 86 -1.75 8.95 -8.89
C ILE A 86 -1.00 9.75 -7.81
N VAL A 87 0.29 10.00 -8.01
CA VAL A 87 1.13 10.74 -7.06
C VAL A 87 0.93 12.24 -7.26
N ALA A 88 0.82 12.97 -6.16
CA ALA A 88 0.77 14.41 -6.11
C ALA A 88 2.07 14.98 -5.53
N LYS A 89 2.20 16.31 -5.58
CA LYS A 89 3.36 16.99 -4.99
C LYS A 89 3.34 16.88 -3.46
N ASP A 90 2.15 17.02 -2.89
CA ASP A 90 1.91 16.84 -1.48
C ASP A 90 1.56 15.37 -1.19
N VAL A 91 2.07 14.85 -0.08
CA VAL A 91 1.83 13.46 0.33
C VAL A 91 0.37 13.22 0.69
N GLU A 92 -0.33 14.24 1.20
CA GLU A 92 -1.70 14.08 1.67
C GLU A 92 -2.65 14.07 0.47
N GLU A 93 -2.36 14.91 -0.54
CA GLU A 93 -3.03 14.84 -1.85
C GLU A 93 -2.82 13.46 -2.55
N THR A 94 -1.66 12.83 -2.34
CA THR A 94 -1.39 11.47 -2.84
C THR A 94 -2.25 10.43 -2.11
N ILE A 95 -2.42 10.58 -0.79
CA ILE A 95 -3.32 9.75 0.02
C ILE A 95 -4.79 9.96 -0.38
N GLU A 96 -5.21 11.20 -0.66
CA GLU A 96 -6.56 11.51 -1.18
C GLU A 96 -6.81 10.89 -2.55
N SER A 97 -5.78 10.79 -3.40
CA SER A 97 -5.85 10.10 -4.69
C SER A 97 -6.12 8.59 -4.51
N ILE A 98 -5.49 7.96 -3.51
CA ILE A 98 -5.77 6.57 -3.10
C ILE A 98 -7.20 6.46 -2.57
N GLU A 99 -7.64 7.38 -1.71
CA GLU A 99 -9.01 7.38 -1.20
C GLU A 99 -10.02 7.44 -2.35
N THR A 100 -9.80 8.34 -3.30
CA THR A 100 -10.65 8.50 -4.50
C THR A 100 -10.70 7.20 -5.30
N LEU A 101 -9.56 6.53 -5.50
CA LEU A 101 -9.48 5.24 -6.17
C LEU A 101 -10.27 4.16 -5.43
N ILE A 102 -10.18 4.10 -4.11
CA ILE A 102 -10.92 3.12 -3.30
C ILE A 102 -12.43 3.41 -3.38
N GLN A 103 -12.84 4.65 -3.14
CA GLN A 103 -14.24 5.03 -3.12
C GLN A 103 -14.92 4.82 -4.49
N ASN A 104 -14.23 5.10 -5.58
CA ASN A 104 -14.81 5.08 -6.92
C ASN A 104 -14.48 3.83 -7.73
N GLY A 105 -13.24 3.35 -7.66
CA GLY A 105 -12.74 2.22 -8.43
C GLY A 105 -12.96 0.86 -7.77
N PHE A 106 -13.03 0.80 -6.44
CA PHE A 106 -13.07 -0.48 -5.70
C PHE A 106 -14.47 -0.87 -5.21
N LYS A 107 -15.53 -0.18 -5.66
CA LYS A 107 -16.92 -0.38 -5.19
C LYS A 107 -17.39 -1.84 -5.18
N ASN A 108 -16.96 -2.64 -6.14
CA ASN A 108 -17.41 -4.03 -6.31
C ASN A 108 -16.32 -5.07 -5.96
N VAL A 109 -15.16 -4.63 -5.47
CA VAL A 109 -14.01 -5.53 -5.26
C VAL A 109 -14.29 -6.50 -4.12
N ASP A 110 -14.85 -6.02 -3.01
CA ASP A 110 -15.22 -6.87 -1.87
C ASP A 110 -16.21 -7.98 -2.28
N ASP A 111 -17.27 -7.62 -3.00
CA ASP A 111 -18.27 -8.57 -3.50
C ASP A 111 -17.65 -9.58 -4.47
N THR A 112 -16.73 -9.12 -5.33
CA THR A 112 -16.01 -9.98 -6.27
C THR A 112 -15.12 -10.98 -5.54
N ILE A 113 -14.36 -10.53 -4.53
CA ILE A 113 -13.53 -11.39 -3.68
C ILE A 113 -14.40 -12.44 -3.01
N LEU A 114 -15.52 -12.03 -2.41
CA LEU A 114 -16.45 -12.95 -1.75
C LEU A 114 -17.00 -14.01 -2.71
N ASN A 115 -17.42 -13.60 -3.91
CA ASN A 115 -17.92 -14.53 -4.93
C ASN A 115 -16.85 -15.56 -5.33
N ILE A 116 -15.60 -15.14 -5.53
CA ILE A 116 -14.47 -16.05 -5.82
C ILE A 116 -14.28 -17.06 -4.67
N MET A 117 -14.35 -16.61 -3.41
CA MET A 117 -14.21 -17.47 -2.24
C MET A 117 -15.34 -18.50 -2.13
N LEU A 118 -16.59 -18.08 -2.40
CA LEU A 118 -17.76 -18.95 -2.36
C LEU A 118 -17.73 -20.00 -3.47
N GLU A 119 -17.36 -19.63 -4.69
CA GLU A 119 -17.22 -20.55 -5.82
C GLU A 119 -16.11 -21.59 -5.57
N LYS A 120 -14.95 -21.18 -5.03
CA LYS A 120 -13.89 -22.12 -4.61
C LYS A 120 -14.40 -23.14 -3.59
N LYS A 121 -15.21 -22.71 -2.62
CA LYS A 121 -15.77 -23.60 -1.58
C LYS A 121 -16.77 -24.61 -2.15
N LYS A 122 -17.53 -24.24 -3.19
CA LYS A 122 -18.42 -25.17 -3.90
C LYS A 122 -17.63 -26.23 -4.66
N ASN A 123 -16.55 -25.84 -5.33
CA ASN A 123 -15.73 -26.74 -6.16
C ASN A 123 -14.82 -27.68 -5.35
N ASN A 124 -14.53 -27.34 -4.09
CA ASN A 124 -13.73 -28.16 -3.17
C ASN A 124 -14.59 -29.09 -2.27
N LYS A 125 -15.89 -29.21 -2.56
CA LYS A 125 -16.80 -30.20 -1.95
C LYS A 125 -17.06 -31.32 -2.93
#